data_AF-A0A966XT12-F1
#
_entry.id   AF-A0A966XT12-F1
#
_cell.length_a   1.000
_cell.length_b   1.000
_cell.length_c   1.000
_cell.angle_alpha   90.00
_cell.angle_beta   90.00
_cell.angle_gamma   90.00
#
_symmetry.space_group_name_H-M   'P 1'
#
loop_
_entity.id
_entity.type
_entity.pdbx_description
1 polymer ?
#
loop_
_entity_poly.entity_id
_entity_poly.type
_entity_poly.pdbx_seq_one_letter_code
_entity_poly.pdbx_strand_id
1 'polypeptide(L)'
;MKNVLDYTEDLREDERVYWDGCAIGCICSAGGWQAATQTLNALRSIIHALRGWPTPLGAVLNTSLPIFDEKGVITDQVILHQLRTVATQVVQFSRAQAQLKASIQSCNNLIVVGAAT
;
A
#
# COMPACT_ATOMS: atom_id res chain seq x y z
N MET A 1 -0.76 6.36 14.40
CA MET A 1 -0.37 6.47 12.98
C MET A 1 0.78 7.44 12.76
N LYS A 2 0.77 8.65 13.36
CA LYS A 2 1.88 9.60 13.28
C LYS A 2 3.25 8.98 13.59
N ASN A 3 3.37 8.29 14.73
CA ASN A 3 4.64 7.68 15.15
C ASN A 3 5.21 6.66 14.15
N VAL A 4 4.36 5.98 13.37
CA VAL A 4 4.82 5.03 12.35
C VAL A 4 5.35 5.76 11.11
N LEU A 5 4.75 6.91 10.78
CA LEU A 5 5.22 7.78 9.71
C LEU A 5 6.51 8.48 10.09
N ASP A 6 6.71 8.83 11.36
CA ASP A 6 7.95 9.45 11.82
C ASP A 6 9.16 8.52 11.59
N TYR A 7 9.01 7.20 11.72
CA TYR A 7 10.06 6.21 11.36
C TYR A 7 10.36 6.12 9.86
N THR A 8 9.54 6.72 8.99
CA THR A 8 9.89 6.77 7.56
C THR A 8 11.05 7.73 7.29
N GLU A 9 11.29 8.72 8.16
CA GLU A 9 12.46 9.60 8.05
C GLU A 9 13.79 8.84 8.20
N ASP A 10 13.79 7.74 8.95
CA ASP A 10 14.96 6.86 9.08
C ASP A 10 15.31 6.16 7.75
N LEU A 11 14.38 6.09 6.79
CA LEU A 11 14.58 5.51 5.46
C LEU A 11 15.12 6.52 4.43
N ARG A 12 15.42 7.76 4.85
CA ARG A 12 15.88 8.81 3.93
C ARG A 12 17.23 8.52 3.31
N GLU A 13 18.14 7.90 4.05
CA GLU A 13 19.52 7.61 3.62
C GLU A 13 19.65 6.23 2.96
N ASP A 14 18.57 5.46 2.92
CA ASP A 14 18.56 4.09 2.41
C ASP A 14 18.54 4.06 0.87
N GLU A 15 19.05 2.96 0.27
CA GLU A 15 19.11 2.80 -1.19
C GLU A 15 17.71 2.92 -1.84
N ARG A 16 16.67 2.54 -1.09
CA ARG A 16 15.27 2.83 -1.41
C ARG A 16 14.75 3.91 -0.48
N VAL A 17 14.66 5.13 -1.00
CA VAL A 17 14.19 6.28 -0.23
C VAL A 17 12.69 6.18 0.07
N TYR A 18 12.32 6.18 1.35
CA TYR A 18 10.93 6.10 1.82
C TYR A 18 10.18 4.87 1.26
N TRP A 19 9.10 5.09 0.52
CA TRP A 19 8.26 4.05 -0.05
C TRP A 19 8.35 3.98 -1.58
N ASP A 20 9.45 4.44 -2.15
CA ASP A 20 9.64 4.39 -3.60
C ASP A 20 9.43 2.97 -4.15
N GLY A 21 8.58 2.87 -5.18
CA GLY A 21 8.23 1.61 -5.82
C GLY A 21 7.41 0.63 -4.97
N CYS A 22 6.87 1.05 -3.82
CA CYS A 22 6.05 0.20 -2.94
C CYS A 22 4.55 0.53 -3.09
N ALA A 23 3.73 -0.51 -3.30
CA ALA A 23 2.26 -0.35 -3.25
C ALA A 23 1.75 -0.36 -1.81
N ILE A 24 0.83 0.54 -1.50
CA ILE A 24 0.26 0.71 -0.16
C ILE A 24 -1.26 0.62 -0.20
N GLY A 25 -1.78 -0.39 0.47
CA GLY A 25 -3.22 -0.58 0.65
C GLY A 25 -3.77 0.37 1.71
N CYS A 26 -4.72 1.22 1.34
CA CYS A 26 -5.31 2.19 2.25
C CYS A 26 -6.59 1.63 2.90
N ILE A 27 -6.62 1.52 4.23
CA ILE A 27 -7.77 1.06 5.00
C ILE A 27 -8.03 2.06 6.11
N CYS A 28 -9.25 2.59 6.18
CA CYS A 28 -9.67 3.57 7.19
C CYS A 28 -10.91 3.12 7.92
N SER A 29 -11.01 3.49 9.20
CA SER A 29 -12.16 3.20 10.03
C SER A 29 -12.55 4.43 10.86
N ALA A 30 -13.84 4.79 10.89
CA ALA A 30 -14.35 5.85 11.73
C ALA A 30 -15.84 5.65 12.05
N GLY A 31 -16.37 6.36 13.05
CA GLY A 31 -17.79 6.30 13.45
C GLY A 31 -18.78 6.93 12.45
N GLY A 32 -18.31 7.37 11.28
CA GLY A 32 -19.15 7.90 10.21
C GLY A 32 -18.44 7.87 8.87
N TRP A 33 -19.22 7.72 7.79
CA TRP A 33 -18.72 7.59 6.42
C TRP A 33 -17.88 8.79 5.95
N GLN A 34 -18.26 10.00 6.36
CA GLN A 34 -17.55 11.22 5.98
C GLN A 34 -16.18 11.30 6.67
N ALA A 35 -16.12 10.99 7.97
CA ALA A 35 -14.86 10.97 8.71
C ALA A 35 -13.91 9.93 8.13
N ALA A 36 -14.39 8.71 7.89
CA ALA A 36 -13.57 7.62 7.37
C ALA A 36 -13.04 7.91 5.95
N THR A 37 -13.86 8.53 5.09
CA THR A 37 -13.44 8.96 3.75
C THR A 37 -12.41 10.09 3.79
N GLN A 38 -12.60 11.08 4.66
CA GLN A 38 -11.62 12.16 4.83
C GLN A 38 -10.27 11.62 5.31
N THR A 39 -10.27 10.69 6.29
CA THR A 39 -9.04 10.03 6.74
C THR A 39 -8.37 9.27 5.59
N LEU A 40 -9.14 8.58 4.75
CA LEU A 40 -8.60 7.85 3.60
C LEU A 40 -7.90 8.77 2.60
N ASN A 41 -8.50 9.93 2.32
CA ASN A 41 -7.90 10.93 1.43
C ASN A 41 -6.61 11.51 2.03
N ALA A 42 -6.61 11.83 3.32
CA ALA A 42 -5.40 12.30 4.01
C ALA A 42 -4.27 11.25 3.97
N LEU A 43 -4.59 9.98 4.20
CA LEU A 43 -3.61 8.89 4.09
C LEU A 43 -3.02 8.79 2.68
N ARG A 44 -3.85 8.90 1.64
CA ARG A 44 -3.35 8.90 0.25
C ARG A 44 -2.40 10.05 -0.02
N SER A 45 -2.72 11.25 0.43
CA SER A 45 -1.84 12.41 0.29
C SER A 45 -0.49 12.18 0.98
N ILE A 46 -0.49 11.61 2.19
CA ILE A 46 0.74 11.26 2.91
C ILE A 46 1.55 10.21 2.14
N ILE A 47 0.90 9.14 1.66
CA ILE A 47 1.56 8.08 0.90
C ILE A 47 2.24 8.64 -0.35
N HIS A 48 1.56 9.52 -1.08
CA HIS A 48 2.14 10.19 -2.24
C HIS A 48 3.33 11.07 -1.87
N ALA A 49 3.26 11.81 -0.75
CA ALA A 49 4.38 12.63 -0.28
C ALA A 49 5.62 11.78 0.05
N LEU A 50 5.41 10.56 0.56
CA LEU A 50 6.46 9.57 0.85
C LEU A 50 6.85 8.69 -0.36
N ARG A 51 6.47 9.10 -1.58
CA ARG A 51 6.74 8.41 -2.86
C ARG A 51 6.15 7.01 -3.00
N GLY A 52 5.20 6.65 -2.13
CA GLY A 52 4.47 5.40 -2.22
C GLY A 52 3.39 5.43 -3.31
N TRP A 53 2.97 4.23 -3.73
CA TRP A 53 1.90 4.04 -4.70
C TRP A 53 0.62 3.57 -3.98
N PRO A 54 -0.35 4.45 -3.69
CA PRO A 54 -1.57 4.02 -3.03
C PRO A 54 -2.43 3.20 -3.99
N THR A 55 -3.09 2.15 -3.47
CA THR A 55 -4.00 1.35 -4.29
C THR A 55 -5.21 2.19 -4.76
N PRO A 56 -5.70 1.98 -6.00
CA PRO A 56 -6.87 2.68 -6.51
C PRO A 56 -8.09 2.49 -5.62
N LEU A 57 -8.35 1.25 -5.17
CA LEU A 57 -9.36 0.99 -4.16
C LEU A 57 -8.77 1.23 -2.76
N GLY A 58 -9.55 1.86 -1.89
CA GLY A 58 -9.26 1.93 -0.46
C GLY A 58 -10.49 1.50 0.31
N ALA A 59 -10.32 0.74 1.38
CA ALA A 59 -11.43 0.24 2.18
C ALA A 59 -11.81 1.24 3.26
N VAL A 60 -13.11 1.45 3.44
CA VAL A 60 -13.66 2.39 4.41
C VAL A 60 -14.64 1.65 5.30
N LEU A 61 -14.38 1.65 6.59
CA LEU A 61 -15.18 0.95 7.59
C LEU A 61 -15.91 1.97 8.47
N ASN A 62 -17.24 1.84 8.57
CA ASN A 62 -18.03 2.63 9.50
C ASN A 62 -18.21 1.86 10.82
N THR A 63 -17.47 2.21 11.86
CA THR A 63 -17.49 1.52 13.16
C THR A 63 -18.82 1.61 13.91
N SER A 64 -19.72 2.49 13.47
CA SER A 64 -21.07 2.58 14.03
C SER A 64 -22.02 1.50 13.50
N LEU A 65 -21.58 0.70 12.52
CA LEU A 65 -22.31 -0.45 11.99
C LEU A 65 -21.75 -1.77 12.56
N PRO A 66 -22.58 -2.82 12.69
CA PRO A 66 -22.11 -4.14 13.12
C PRO A 66 -21.31 -4.82 12.01
N ILE A 67 -20.02 -4.48 11.90
CA ILE A 67 -19.10 -5.01 10.88
C ILE A 67 -18.47 -6.35 11.31
N PHE A 68 -18.29 -6.53 12.62
CA PHE A 68 -17.61 -7.68 13.21
C PHE A 68 -18.57 -8.47 14.09
N ASP A 69 -18.39 -9.80 14.14
CA ASP A 69 -19.04 -10.65 15.13
C ASP A 69 -18.32 -10.61 16.50
N GLU A 70 -18.86 -11.33 17.49
CA GLU A 70 -18.30 -11.46 18.83
C GLU A 70 -16.89 -12.07 18.86
N LYS A 71 -16.47 -12.73 17.78
CA LYS A 71 -15.14 -13.33 17.60
C LYS A 71 -14.18 -12.43 16.82
N GLY A 72 -14.61 -11.24 16.42
CA GLY A 72 -13.83 -10.29 15.62
C GLY A 72 -13.75 -10.65 14.13
N VAL A 73 -14.61 -11.54 13.64
CA VAL A 73 -14.69 -11.91 12.22
C VAL A 73 -15.56 -10.91 11.48
N ILE A 74 -15.12 -10.49 10.30
CA ILE A 74 -15.90 -9.60 9.43
C ILE A 74 -17.10 -10.36 8.89
N THR A 75 -18.30 -9.92 9.24
CA THR A 75 -19.57 -10.51 8.76
C THR A 75 -20.07 -9.82 7.49
N ASP A 76 -19.75 -8.53 7.35
CA ASP A 76 -20.12 -7.72 6.20
C ASP A 76 -19.34 -8.15 4.94
N GLN A 77 -20.04 -8.75 3.98
CA GLN A 77 -19.47 -9.25 2.74
C GLN A 77 -18.94 -8.15 1.82
N VAL A 78 -19.52 -6.95 1.89
CA VAL A 78 -19.07 -5.80 1.10
C VAL A 78 -17.71 -5.33 1.61
N ILE A 79 -17.56 -5.19 2.93
CA ILE A 79 -16.29 -4.82 3.55
C ILE A 79 -15.23 -5.90 3.31
N LEU A 80 -15.61 -7.18 3.45
CA LEU A 80 -14.72 -8.30 3.16
C LEU A 80 -14.24 -8.27 1.70
N HIS A 81 -15.13 -8.00 0.75
CA HIS A 81 -14.76 -7.87 -0.66
C HIS A 81 -13.82 -6.68 -0.90
N GLN A 82 -14.09 -5.51 -0.31
CA GLN A 82 -13.22 -4.34 -0.42
C GLN A 82 -11.81 -4.63 0.09
N LEU A 83 -11.69 -5.22 1.29
CA LEU A 83 -10.41 -5.56 1.89
C LEU A 83 -9.63 -6.57 1.04
N ARG A 84 -10.31 -7.60 0.51
CA ARG A 84 -9.69 -8.58 -0.39
C ARG A 84 -9.20 -7.93 -1.69
N THR A 85 -9.96 -6.99 -2.24
CA THR A 85 -9.57 -6.28 -3.46
C THR A 85 -8.35 -5.38 -3.21
N VAL A 86 -8.32 -4.66 -2.09
CA VAL A 86 -7.14 -3.87 -1.69
C VAL A 86 -5.91 -4.78 -1.56
N ALA A 87 -6.04 -5.90 -0.82
CA ALA A 87 -4.94 -6.85 -0.65
C ALA A 87 -4.46 -7.43 -1.99
N THR A 88 -5.39 -7.78 -2.87
CA THR A 88 -5.08 -8.29 -4.22
C THR A 88 -4.29 -7.27 -5.03
N GLN A 89 -4.71 -6.00 -5.02
CA GLN A 89 -4.01 -4.92 -5.74
C GLN A 89 -2.59 -4.71 -5.21
N VAL A 90 -2.39 -4.72 -3.89
CA VAL A 90 -1.05 -4.60 -3.28
C VAL A 90 -0.15 -5.75 -3.70
N VAL A 91 -0.65 -6.99 -3.62
CA VAL A 91 0.13 -8.19 -3.97
C VAL A 91 0.47 -8.23 -5.46
N GLN A 92 -0.49 -7.91 -6.33
CA GLN A 92 -0.28 -7.85 -7.78
C GLN A 92 0.80 -6.84 -8.14
N PHE A 93 0.71 -5.61 -7.60
CA PHE A 93 1.71 -4.58 -7.84
C PHE A 93 3.09 -4.98 -7.33
N SER A 94 3.16 -5.52 -6.10
CA SER A 94 4.42 -5.95 -5.50
C SER A 94 5.11 -7.05 -6.32
N ARG A 95 4.33 -8.01 -6.83
CA ARG A 95 4.84 -9.06 -7.72
C ARG A 95 5.31 -8.49 -9.06
N ALA A 96 4.55 -7.59 -9.67
CA ALA A 96 4.92 -6.94 -10.93
C ALA A 96 6.24 -6.15 -10.79
N GLN A 97 6.39 -5.40 -9.68
CA GLN A 97 7.62 -4.65 -9.40
C GLN A 97 8.83 -5.55 -9.17
N ALA A 98 8.67 -6.64 -8.41
CA ALA A 98 9.75 -7.60 -8.20
C ALA A 98 10.21 -8.24 -9.53
N GLN A 99 9.26 -8.57 -10.40
CA GLN A 99 9.56 -9.16 -11.70
C GLN A 99 10.23 -8.15 -12.65
N LEU A 100 9.77 -6.90 -12.69
CA LEU A 100 10.40 -5.83 -13.46
C LEU A 100 11.85 -5.59 -13.02
N LYS A 101 12.11 -5.53 -11.70
CA LYS A 101 13.47 -5.40 -11.16
C LYS A 101 14.37 -6.55 -11.58
N ALA A 102 13.89 -7.79 -11.52
CA ALA A 102 14.64 -8.97 -11.97
C ALA A 102 14.97 -8.91 -13.46
N SER A 103 14.02 -8.49 -14.30
CA SER A 103 14.25 -8.33 -15.75
C SER A 103 15.28 -7.25 -16.08
N ILE A 104 15.20 -6.09 -15.41
CA ILE A 104 16.19 -5.00 -15.58
C ILE A 104 17.59 -5.47 -15.17
N GLN A 105 17.72 -6.18 -14.05
CA GLN A 105 19.02 -6.72 -13.60
C GLN A 105 19.60 -7.71 -14.61
N SER A 106 18.76 -8.57 -15.19
CA SER A 106 19.20 -9.52 -16.23
C SER A 106 19.71 -8.81 -17.49
N CYS A 107 19.05 -7.74 -17.93
CA CYS A 107 19.50 -6.92 -19.06
C CYS A 107 20.80 -6.18 -18.74
N ASN A 108 20.92 -5.60 -17.54
CA ASN A 108 22.16 -4.93 -17.12
C ASN A 108 23.33 -5.90 -17.06
N ASN A 109 23.14 -7.12 -16.53
CA ASN A 109 24.17 -8.16 -16.56
C ASN A 109 24.56 -8.54 -18.00
N LEU A 110 23.59 -8.58 -18.93
CA LEU A 110 23.86 -8.83 -20.35
C LEU A 110 24.69 -7.70 -21.00
N ILE A 111 24.39 -6.44 -20.67
CA ILE A 111 25.15 -5.27 -21.15
C ILE A 111 26.56 -5.26 -20.57
N VAL A 112 26.72 -5.54 -19.26
CA VAL A 112 28.04 -5.61 -18.61
C VAL A 112 28.88 -6.75 -19.18
N VAL A 113 28.27 -7.92 -19.45
CA VAL A 113 28.96 -9.03 -20.11
C VAL A 113 29.34 -8.69 -21.57
N GLY A 114 28.54 -7.89 -22.26
CA GLY A 114 28.80 -7.46 -23.64
C GLY A 114 29.80 -6.30 -23.81
N ALA A 115 30.14 -5.56 -22.75
CA ALA A 115 31.07 -4.43 -22.79
C ALA A 115 32.53 -4.80 -22.45
N ALA A 116 32.81 -6.09 -22.22
CA ALA A 116 34.14 -6.63 -21.97
C ALA A 116 34.65 -7.39 -23.20
N THR A 117 34.88 -6.70 -24.32
CA THR A 117 35.68 -7.19 -25.45
C THR A 117 36.25 -6.00 -26.20
#